data_AF-A0A512CA05-F1
#
_entry.id   AF-A0A512CA05-F1
#
_cell.length_a   1.000
_cell.length_b   1.000
_cell.length_c   1.000
_cell.angle_alpha   90.00
_cell.angle_beta   90.00
_cell.angle_gamma   90.00
#
_symmetry.space_group_name_H-M   'P 1'
#
loop_
_entity.id
_entity.type
_entity.pdbx_description
1 polymer ?
#
loop_
_entity_poly.entity_id
_entity_poly.type
_entity_poly.pdbx_seq_one_letter_code
_entity_poly.pdbx_strand_id
1 'polypeptide(L)'
;MKKYILNKAEEIISQTEELEYESISVHDFLTEFDYATKYLPRFLKVRSFALYMLFFKRAYYSIGDRKIKLKISALGQNMLSNFGNPMSKDVVKRGINDLVKFGIVEKLHRPGKINEYIVKLPSEIKAIKKLIKIEDSIEESIYGDSEDDILTDSSKRNEILKRDNHKCFYCLCELKAPDFYLNHIHSKANGGYDWKSNLVSSCRTCNTVKNADSVNAILLSNLKKGLILNTEYLEQKSKLDKLKAEYQNVKENLGNIP
;
A
#
# COMPACT_ATOMS: atom_id res chain seq x y z
N MET A 1 -14.16 -16.92 13.68
CA MET A 1 -13.26 -16.00 14.41
C MET A 1 -12.83 -14.76 13.60
N LYS A 2 -12.85 -14.77 12.26
CA LYS A 2 -12.59 -13.58 11.40
C LYS A 2 -13.78 -12.62 11.20
N LYS A 3 -14.97 -12.95 11.71
CA LYS A 3 -16.22 -12.17 11.54
C LYS A 3 -16.37 -10.98 12.51
N TYR A 4 -15.47 -10.84 13.48
CA TYR A 4 -15.68 -9.97 14.65
C TYR A 4 -15.15 -8.53 14.52
N ILE A 5 -14.29 -8.23 13.55
CA ILE A 5 -13.63 -6.91 13.47
C ILE A 5 -14.28 -6.00 12.42
N LEU A 6 -14.61 -6.51 11.23
CA LEU A 6 -15.21 -5.73 10.13
C LEU A 6 -16.55 -5.07 10.53
N ASN A 7 -17.45 -5.81 11.18
CA ASN A 7 -18.79 -5.29 11.46
C ASN A 7 -18.84 -4.16 12.50
N LYS A 8 -17.94 -4.11 13.49
CA LYS A 8 -18.17 -3.26 14.67
C LYS A 8 -17.72 -1.81 14.48
N ALA A 9 -16.66 -1.59 13.70
CA ALA A 9 -16.19 -0.24 13.39
C ALA A 9 -17.16 0.45 12.43
N GLU A 10 -17.60 -0.25 11.38
CA GLU A 10 -18.61 0.25 10.43
C GLU A 10 -19.97 0.50 11.10
N GLU A 11 -20.39 -0.36 12.03
CA GLU A 11 -21.62 -0.19 12.81
C GLU A 11 -21.56 1.04 13.74
N ILE A 12 -20.40 1.31 14.37
CA ILE A 12 -20.18 2.54 15.16
C ILE A 12 -20.22 3.78 14.27
N ILE A 13 -19.53 3.74 13.12
CA ILE A 13 -19.50 4.83 12.13
C ILE A 13 -20.91 5.11 11.59
N SER A 14 -21.73 4.08 11.39
CA SER A 14 -23.12 4.23 10.91
C SER A 14 -24.09 4.82 11.93
N GLN A 15 -23.77 4.73 13.23
CA GLN A 15 -24.64 5.14 14.34
C GLN A 15 -24.23 6.48 14.96
N THR A 16 -23.09 7.03 14.58
CA THR A 16 -22.66 8.36 15.04
C THR A 16 -22.82 9.34 13.90
N GLU A 17 -23.72 10.32 14.06
CA GLU A 17 -23.67 11.54 13.24
C GLU A 17 -22.25 12.10 13.36
N GLU A 18 -21.54 12.19 12.23
CA GLU A 18 -20.19 12.75 12.20
C GLU A 18 -20.26 14.18 12.74
N LEU A 19 -19.79 14.35 13.98
CA LEU A 19 -19.60 15.67 14.55
C LEU A 19 -18.51 16.36 13.72
N GLU A 20 -18.87 17.43 13.02
CA GLU A 20 -17.92 18.37 12.40
C GLU A 20 -17.05 18.99 13.50
N TYR A 21 -15.99 18.29 13.84
CA TYR A 21 -14.83 18.89 14.44
C TYR A 21 -13.79 19.02 13.33
N GLU A 22 -12.90 20.00 13.45
CA GLU A 22 -11.63 20.07 12.69
C GLU A 22 -10.73 18.81 12.91
N SER A 23 -11.25 17.76 13.54
CA SER A 23 -10.60 16.52 13.94
C SER A 23 -10.67 15.47 12.84
N ILE A 24 -9.64 14.63 12.79
CA ILE A 24 -9.51 13.50 11.88
C ILE A 24 -10.74 12.57 11.94
N SER A 25 -11.13 11.97 10.81
CA SER A 25 -12.21 10.99 10.78
C SER A 25 -11.87 9.76 11.64
N VAL A 26 -12.87 8.97 12.04
CA VAL A 26 -12.63 7.71 12.78
C VAL A 26 -11.74 6.76 11.96
N HIS A 27 -11.95 6.73 10.65
CA HIS A 27 -11.10 5.99 9.71
C HIS A 27 -9.65 6.46 9.81
N ASP A 28 -9.40 7.77 9.66
CA ASP A 28 -8.05 8.33 9.72
C ASP A 28 -7.38 8.10 11.07
N PHE A 29 -8.14 8.17 12.17
CA PHE A 29 -7.63 7.85 13.50
C PHE A 29 -7.12 6.39 13.57
N LEU A 30 -7.90 5.45 13.04
CA LEU A 30 -7.53 4.03 13.03
C LEU A 30 -6.33 3.76 12.13
N THR A 31 -6.28 4.38 10.95
CA THR A 31 -5.13 4.29 10.04
C THR A 31 -3.86 4.80 10.70
N GLU A 32 -3.91 5.99 11.32
CA GLU A 32 -2.75 6.56 12.00
C GLU A 32 -2.38 5.76 13.27
N PHE A 33 -3.36 5.17 13.96
CA PHE A 33 -3.09 4.26 15.07
C PHE A 33 -2.37 2.98 14.61
N ASP A 34 -2.79 2.40 13.48
CA ASP A 34 -2.11 1.25 12.87
C ASP A 34 -0.66 1.63 12.53
N TYR A 35 -0.44 2.73 11.80
CA TYR A 35 0.89 3.22 11.48
C TYR A 35 1.76 3.47 12.72
N ALA A 36 1.16 4.03 13.78
CA ALA A 36 1.87 4.23 15.05
C ALA A 36 2.36 2.89 15.61
N THR A 37 1.48 1.90 15.72
CA THR A 37 1.81 0.61 16.34
C THR A 37 2.72 -0.26 15.47
N LYS A 38 2.63 -0.15 14.13
CA LYS A 38 3.46 -0.89 13.17
C LYS A 38 4.88 -0.34 13.03
N TYR A 39 5.04 0.99 12.95
CA TYR A 39 6.32 1.59 12.56
C TYR A 39 7.09 2.24 13.71
N LEU A 40 6.43 2.89 14.68
CA LEU A 40 7.14 3.62 15.73
C LEU A 40 7.99 2.74 16.66
N PRO A 41 7.61 1.48 16.98
CA PRO A 41 8.47 0.60 17.77
C PRO A 41 9.84 0.31 17.13
N ARG A 42 9.99 0.53 15.81
CA ARG A 42 11.29 0.39 15.12
C ARG A 42 12.28 1.51 15.46
N PHE A 43 11.79 2.64 15.98
CA PHE A 43 12.60 3.83 16.27
C PHE A 43 12.59 4.22 17.74
N LEU A 44 11.54 3.84 18.46
CA LEU A 44 11.31 4.25 19.84
C LEU A 44 11.54 3.10 20.82
N LYS A 45 12.16 3.42 21.95
CA LYS A 45 12.14 2.55 23.13
C LYS A 45 10.71 2.42 23.63
N VAL A 46 10.39 1.28 24.23
CA VAL A 46 9.05 0.96 24.81
C VAL A 46 8.45 2.13 25.60
N ARG A 47 9.26 2.79 26.42
CA ARG A 47 8.83 3.96 27.20
C ARG A 47 8.38 5.14 26.33
N SER A 48 9.21 5.51 25.36
CA SER A 48 8.97 6.66 24.50
C SER A 48 7.78 6.38 23.57
N PHE A 49 7.64 5.13 23.12
CA PHE A 49 6.45 4.65 22.41
C PHE A 49 5.18 4.77 23.26
N ALA A 50 5.18 4.29 24.51
CA ALA A 50 4.03 4.42 25.41
C ALA A 50 3.66 5.90 25.67
N LEU A 51 4.65 6.78 25.82
CA LEU A 51 4.41 8.21 25.93
C LEU A 51 3.78 8.78 24.66
N TYR A 52 4.24 8.36 23.48
CA TYR A 52 3.61 8.75 22.22
C TYR A 52 2.14 8.34 22.17
N MET A 53 1.81 7.09 22.54
CA MET A 53 0.43 6.61 22.54
C MET A 53 -0.47 7.43 23.48
N LEU A 54 0.04 7.83 24.65
CA LEU A 54 -0.68 8.72 25.56
C LEU A 54 -0.91 10.12 24.96
N PHE A 55 0.10 10.67 24.26
CA PHE A 55 0.01 11.96 23.58
C PHE A 55 -0.98 11.91 22.42
N PHE A 56 -0.88 10.88 21.58
CA PHE A 56 -1.75 10.63 20.42
C PHE A 56 -3.22 10.51 20.85
N LYS A 57 -3.52 9.65 21.84
CA LYS A 57 -4.87 9.53 22.40
C LYS A 57 -5.37 10.87 22.94
N ARG A 58 -4.54 11.59 23.70
CA ARG A 58 -4.97 12.88 24.27
C ARG A 58 -5.25 13.92 23.19
N ALA A 59 -4.39 14.03 22.19
CA ALA A 59 -4.50 14.98 21.10
C ALA A 59 -5.69 14.68 20.20
N TYR A 60 -5.72 13.49 19.61
CA TYR A 60 -6.62 13.17 18.52
C TYR A 60 -7.94 12.52 18.94
N TYR A 61 -7.97 11.80 20.07
CA TYR A 61 -9.20 11.18 20.57
C TYR A 61 -9.91 12.05 21.62
N SER A 62 -9.17 12.65 22.56
CA SER A 62 -9.81 13.37 23.68
C SER A 62 -9.98 14.87 23.49
N ILE A 63 -9.10 15.53 22.73
CA ILE A 63 -9.15 16.99 22.53
C ILE A 63 -9.63 17.31 21.12
N GLY A 64 -9.22 16.52 20.12
CA GLY A 64 -9.42 16.84 18.71
C GLY A 64 -8.44 17.89 18.16
N ASP A 65 -7.37 18.22 18.90
CA ASP A 65 -6.34 19.18 18.50
C ASP A 65 -4.95 18.55 18.71
N ARG A 66 -4.08 18.69 17.72
CA ARG A 66 -2.67 18.27 17.78
C ARG A 66 -1.87 19.02 18.84
N LYS A 67 -2.32 20.22 19.26
CA LYS A 67 -1.71 21.03 20.32
C LYS A 67 -2.29 20.64 21.67
N ILE A 68 -1.44 20.08 22.54
CA ILE A 68 -1.86 19.61 23.87
C ILE A 68 -1.07 20.28 24.99
N LYS A 69 -1.77 20.54 26.11
CA LYS A 69 -1.20 21.07 27.36
C LYS A 69 -1.11 19.97 28.41
N LEU A 70 0.09 19.67 28.90
CA LEU A 70 0.31 18.54 29.81
C LEU A 70 1.23 18.88 30.99
N LYS A 71 0.82 18.40 32.18
CA LYS A 71 1.66 18.35 33.37
C LYS A 71 2.47 17.05 33.36
N ILE A 72 3.79 17.16 33.44
CA ILE A 72 4.72 16.00 33.42
C ILE A 72 4.41 15.02 34.56
N SER A 73 4.00 15.53 35.73
CA SER A 73 3.60 14.69 36.87
C SER A 73 2.40 13.80 36.59
N ALA A 74 1.41 14.29 35.83
CA ALA A 74 0.21 13.53 35.50
C ALA A 74 0.50 12.40 34.49
N LEU A 75 1.47 12.62 33.59
CA LEU A 75 1.91 11.57 32.65
C LEU A 75 2.57 10.39 33.38
N GLY A 76 3.38 10.68 34.40
CA GLY A 76 4.05 9.65 35.19
C GLY A 76 3.09 8.72 35.95
N GLN A 77 1.89 9.19 36.31
CA GLN A 77 0.87 8.36 36.97
C GLN A 77 0.24 7.31 36.05
N ASN A 78 0.28 7.53 34.72
CA ASN A 78 -0.26 6.61 33.73
C ASN A 78 0.75 5.55 33.28
N MET A 79 1.93 5.51 33.91
CA MET A 79 3.01 4.62 33.52
C MET A 79 3.69 4.03 34.76
N LEU A 80 3.82 2.71 34.78
CA LEU A 80 4.51 2.01 35.85
C LEU A 80 5.99 1.81 35.49
N SER A 81 6.84 1.91 36.50
CA SER A 81 8.21 1.43 36.46
C SER A 81 8.25 -0.10 36.59
N ASN A 82 9.42 -0.70 36.38
CA ASN A 82 9.63 -2.14 36.57
C ASN A 82 9.30 -2.62 38.00
N PHE A 83 9.29 -1.71 38.98
CA PHE A 83 8.95 -1.99 40.37
C PHE A 83 7.47 -1.72 40.70
N GLY A 84 6.62 -1.51 39.69
CA GLY A 84 5.19 -1.24 39.88
C GLY A 84 4.86 0.16 40.40
N ASN A 85 5.86 1.01 40.65
CA ASN A 85 5.65 2.38 41.10
C ASN A 85 5.40 3.34 39.92
N PRO A 86 4.59 4.40 40.08
CA PRO A 86 4.45 5.46 39.09
C PRO A 86 5.79 6.03 38.64
N MET A 87 5.89 6.35 37.36
CA MET A 87 7.14 6.76 36.76
C MET A 87 7.55 8.18 37.18
N SER A 88 8.83 8.36 37.52
CA SER A 88 9.34 9.65 37.98
C SER A 88 9.32 10.71 36.88
N LYS A 89 9.24 11.99 37.28
CA LYS A 89 9.22 13.14 36.36
C LYS A 89 10.41 13.13 35.40
N ASP A 90 11.59 12.74 35.86
CA ASP A 90 12.80 12.76 35.04
C ASP A 90 12.83 11.61 34.03
N VAL A 91 12.26 10.47 34.39
CA VAL A 91 12.11 9.36 33.44
C VAL A 91 11.10 9.74 32.34
N VAL A 92 9.98 10.38 32.68
CA VAL A 92 9.02 10.91 31.70
C VAL A 92 9.66 11.97 30.81
N LYS A 93 10.40 12.94 31.39
CA LYS A 93 11.12 13.97 30.62
C LYS A 93 12.09 13.37 29.61
N ARG A 94 12.85 12.35 29.98
CA ARG A 94 13.77 11.66 29.06
C ARG A 94 13.02 11.06 27.88
N GLY A 95 11.90 10.37 28.14
CA GLY A 95 11.09 9.81 27.07
C GLY A 95 10.47 10.87 26.15
N ILE A 96 10.03 12.01 26.70
CA ILE A 96 9.56 13.15 25.89
C ILE A 96 10.71 13.71 25.04
N ASN A 97 11.91 13.85 25.60
CA ASN A 97 13.07 14.33 24.85
C ASN A 97 13.45 13.39 23.70
N ASP A 98 13.27 12.07 23.86
CA ASP A 98 13.44 11.13 22.74
C ASP A 98 12.43 11.43 21.62
N LEU A 99 11.16 11.65 21.95
CA LEU A 99 10.13 12.00 20.96
C LEU A 99 10.46 13.31 20.23
N VAL A 100 10.97 14.31 20.94
CA VAL A 100 11.42 15.58 20.36
C VAL A 100 12.63 15.37 19.46
N LYS A 101 13.61 14.57 19.89
CA LYS A 101 14.81 14.24 19.11
C LYS A 101 14.46 13.58 17.78
N PHE A 102 13.48 12.68 17.74
CA PHE A 102 13.00 12.05 16.52
C PHE A 102 12.02 12.92 15.71
N GLY A 103 11.72 14.13 16.18
CA GLY A 103 10.82 15.06 15.50
C GLY A 103 9.35 14.63 15.48
N ILE A 104 8.98 13.69 16.37
CA ILE A 104 7.63 13.11 16.51
C ILE A 104 6.72 14.05 17.30
N VAL A 105 7.30 14.73 18.30
CA VAL A 105 6.62 15.74 19.11
C VAL A 105 7.45 17.02 19.07
N GLU A 106 6.79 18.15 18.94
CA GLU A 106 7.43 19.46 19.09
C GLU A 106 7.06 20.05 20.45
N LYS A 107 8.05 20.60 21.16
CA LYS A 107 7.81 21.24 22.46
C LYS A 107 7.76 22.75 22.28
N LEU A 108 6.62 23.35 22.63
CA LEU A 108 6.46 24.80 22.66
C LEU A 108 6.90 25.30 24.05
N HIS A 109 8.10 25.88 24.12
CA HIS A 109 8.66 26.36 25.38
C HIS A 109 8.06 27.73 25.78
N ARG A 110 7.45 27.80 26.97
CA ARG A 110 7.01 29.05 27.60
C ARG A 110 7.38 29.03 29.09
N PRO A 111 8.32 29.87 29.56
CA PRO A 111 8.70 29.94 30.97
C PRO A 111 7.47 30.21 31.87
N GLY A 112 7.35 29.48 32.98
CA GLY A 112 6.29 29.67 33.98
C GLY A 112 4.89 29.16 33.60
N LYS A 113 4.69 28.60 32.39
CA LYS A 113 3.39 28.04 31.94
C LYS A 113 3.42 26.51 31.86
N ILE A 114 2.24 25.91 31.82
CA ILE A 114 2.08 24.46 31.57
C ILE A 114 2.74 24.12 30.23
N ASN A 115 3.45 22.99 30.15
CA ASN A 115 4.12 22.59 28.93
C ASN A 115 3.11 22.34 27.80
N GLU A 116 3.37 22.93 26.65
CA GLU A 116 2.60 22.77 25.42
C GLU A 116 3.40 21.91 24.44
N TYR A 117 2.72 20.98 23.77
CA TYR A 117 3.32 20.05 22.81
C TYR A 117 2.47 19.98 21.54
N ILE A 118 3.12 19.89 20.39
CA ILE A 118 2.49 19.56 19.11
C ILE A 118 2.80 18.10 18.80
N VAL A 119 1.77 17.26 18.69
CA VAL A 119 1.90 15.84 18.38
C VAL A 119 1.80 15.66 16.87
N LYS A 120 2.77 15.03 16.21
CA LYS A 120 2.65 14.69 14.79
C LYS A 120 1.98 13.35 14.58
N LEU A 121 1.26 13.23 13.47
CA LEU A 121 0.75 11.95 12.99
C LEU A 121 1.89 11.08 12.45
N PRO A 122 1.79 9.75 12.54
CA PRO A 122 2.79 8.86 11.95
C PRO A 122 3.05 9.10 10.47
N SER A 123 2.01 9.33 9.66
CA SER A 123 2.14 9.63 8.23
C SER A 123 2.91 10.93 7.92
N GLU A 124 2.95 11.89 8.85
CA GLU A 124 3.68 13.15 8.74
C GLU A 124 5.19 12.98 8.99
N ILE A 125 5.60 11.87 9.61
CA ILE A 125 7.00 11.62 9.97
C ILE A 125 7.74 11.06 8.75
N LYS A 126 8.72 11.81 8.25
CA LYS A 126 9.47 11.49 7.01
C LYS A 126 10.02 10.06 6.95
N ALA A 127 10.51 9.53 8.07
CA ALA A 127 11.01 8.16 8.14
C ALA A 127 9.89 7.11 7.96
N ILE A 128 8.73 7.33 8.59
CA ILE A 128 7.57 6.44 8.51
C ILE A 128 6.92 6.53 7.13
N LYS A 129 6.77 7.74 6.59
CA LYS A 129 6.26 7.96 5.23
C LYS A 129 7.01 7.17 4.16
N LYS A 130 8.32 6.95 4.34
CA LYS A 130 9.11 6.09 3.43
C LYS A 130 8.78 4.61 3.61
N LEU A 131 8.57 4.16 4.85
CA LEU A 131 8.22 2.77 5.14
C LEU A 131 6.82 2.42 4.62
N ILE A 132 5.85 3.31 4.83
CA ILE A 132 4.49 3.17 4.29
C ILE A 132 4.55 2.94 2.79
N LYS A 133 5.23 3.83 2.04
CA LYS A 133 5.37 3.69 0.58
C LYS A 133 6.01 2.38 0.12
N ILE A 134 7.00 1.87 0.87
CA ILE A 134 7.65 0.61 0.54
C ILE A 134 6.67 -0.55 0.77
N GLU A 135 5.98 -0.55 1.91
CA GLU A 135 5.01 -1.60 2.22
C GLU A 135 3.80 -1.56 1.27
N ASP A 136 3.26 -0.38 0.94
CA ASP A 136 2.20 -0.22 -0.06
C ASP A 136 2.65 -0.79 -1.41
N SER A 137 3.89 -0.51 -1.85
CA SER A 137 4.42 -1.06 -3.11
C SER A 137 4.63 -2.58 -3.07
N ILE A 138 4.89 -3.14 -1.88
CA ILE A 138 5.03 -4.58 -1.68
C ILE A 138 3.64 -5.22 -1.65
N GLU A 139 2.66 -4.66 -0.96
CA GLU A 139 1.28 -5.14 -0.97
C GLU A 139 0.67 -5.06 -2.37
N GLU A 140 0.89 -3.97 -3.10
CA GLU A 140 0.56 -3.85 -4.53
C GLU A 140 1.29 -4.89 -5.40
N SER A 141 2.44 -5.46 -4.96
CA SER A 141 3.12 -6.53 -5.70
C SER A 141 2.66 -7.94 -5.31
N ILE A 142 2.21 -8.13 -4.07
CA ILE A 142 1.74 -9.41 -3.52
C ILE A 142 0.28 -9.67 -3.93
N TYR A 143 -0.57 -8.64 -3.85
CA TYR A 143 -1.98 -8.68 -4.23
C TYR A 143 -2.24 -8.12 -5.63
N GLY A 144 -1.19 -7.64 -6.30
CA GLY A 144 -1.24 -6.87 -7.55
C GLY A 144 -1.81 -7.54 -8.78
N ASP A 145 -2.35 -8.74 -8.66
CA ASP A 145 -2.81 -9.48 -9.83
C ASP A 145 -3.73 -10.67 -9.50
N SER A 146 -3.87 -11.12 -8.24
CA SER A 146 -4.44 -12.44 -7.95
C SER A 146 -5.92 -12.51 -7.59
N GLU A 147 -6.64 -11.41 -7.40
CA GLU A 147 -8.10 -11.45 -7.19
C GLU A 147 -8.81 -10.36 -8.02
N ASP A 148 -9.52 -10.83 -9.04
CA ASP A 148 -10.71 -10.27 -9.68
C ASP A 148 -10.72 -8.77 -10.00
N ASP A 149 -10.33 -8.41 -11.24
CA ASP A 149 -11.14 -7.58 -12.17
C ASP A 149 -10.37 -7.19 -13.45
N ILE A 150 -9.09 -7.57 -13.67
CA ILE A 150 -8.32 -7.05 -14.85
C ILE A 150 -9.00 -7.36 -16.19
N LEU A 151 -9.73 -8.47 -16.30
CA LEU A 151 -10.43 -8.82 -17.53
C LEU A 151 -11.66 -7.95 -17.79
N THR A 152 -12.25 -7.35 -16.75
CA THR A 152 -13.56 -6.67 -16.78
C THR A 152 -13.48 -5.17 -16.42
N ASP A 153 -12.58 -4.77 -15.53
CA ASP A 153 -12.25 -3.39 -15.16
C ASP A 153 -11.61 -2.64 -16.33
N SER A 154 -12.30 -1.61 -16.82
CA SER A 154 -11.85 -0.81 -17.96
C SER A 154 -10.56 -0.03 -17.68
N SER A 155 -10.33 0.43 -16.45
CA SER A 155 -9.09 1.12 -16.07
C SER A 155 -7.90 0.19 -16.13
N LYS A 156 -8.00 -1.00 -15.51
CA LYS A 156 -6.92 -2.00 -15.48
C LYS A 156 -6.61 -2.53 -16.89
N ARG A 157 -7.64 -2.76 -17.72
CA ARG A 157 -7.47 -3.12 -19.14
C ARG A 157 -6.68 -2.04 -19.90
N ASN A 158 -7.01 -0.77 -19.68
CA ASN A 158 -6.35 0.35 -20.33
C ASN A 158 -4.88 0.50 -19.92
N GLU A 159 -4.49 0.07 -18.71
CA GLU A 159 -3.07 0.03 -18.32
C GLU A 159 -2.26 -0.95 -19.18
N ILE A 160 -2.81 -2.13 -19.49
CA ILE A 160 -2.15 -3.10 -20.37
C ILE A 160 -2.08 -2.55 -21.79
N LEU A 161 -3.16 -1.93 -22.27
CA LEU A 161 -3.18 -1.28 -23.58
C LEU A 161 -2.11 -0.18 -23.68
N LYS A 162 -1.95 0.64 -22.64
CA LYS A 162 -0.93 1.69 -22.56
C LYS A 162 0.49 1.10 -22.51
N ARG A 163 0.71 0.04 -21.72
CA ARG A 163 1.99 -0.70 -21.67
C ARG A 163 2.39 -1.22 -23.05
N ASP A 164 1.42 -1.71 -23.81
CA ASP A 164 1.62 -2.26 -25.14
C ASP A 164 1.55 -1.18 -26.25
N ASN A 165 1.59 0.09 -25.87
CA ASN A 165 1.62 1.25 -26.77
C ASN A 165 0.42 1.30 -27.74
N HIS A 166 -0.78 0.98 -27.24
CA HIS A 166 -2.02 0.95 -28.01
C HIS A 166 -1.97 0.07 -29.26
N LYS A 167 -1.15 -0.99 -29.24
CA LYS A 167 -0.96 -1.89 -30.39
C LYS A 167 -1.18 -3.34 -30.03
N CYS A 168 -1.69 -4.12 -30.97
CA CYS A 168 -1.77 -5.56 -30.83
C CYS A 168 -0.37 -6.15 -30.63
N PHE A 169 -0.17 -6.90 -29.54
CA PHE A 169 1.13 -7.50 -29.22
C PHE A 169 1.67 -8.40 -30.35
N TYR A 170 0.79 -8.99 -31.16
CA TYR A 170 1.16 -9.97 -32.19
C TYR A 170 1.41 -9.39 -33.57
N CYS A 171 0.56 -8.46 -34.03
CA CYS A 171 0.61 -7.93 -35.39
C CYS A 171 0.81 -6.42 -35.46
N LEU A 172 0.92 -5.76 -34.30
CA LEU A 172 1.22 -4.33 -34.16
C LEU A 172 0.20 -3.37 -34.79
N CYS A 173 -0.95 -3.87 -35.22
CA CYS A 173 -2.04 -3.00 -35.64
C CYS A 173 -2.51 -2.14 -34.46
N GLU A 174 -2.90 -0.91 -34.76
CA GLU A 174 -3.42 0.03 -33.77
C GLU A 174 -4.71 -0.54 -33.14
N LEU A 175 -4.80 -0.39 -31.82
CA LEU A 175 -5.93 -0.78 -30.99
C LEU A 175 -6.51 0.48 -30.34
N LYS A 176 -7.83 0.52 -30.24
CA LYS A 176 -8.54 1.61 -29.58
C LYS A 176 -9.34 1.05 -28.43
N ALA A 177 -9.39 1.78 -27.32
CA ALA A 177 -10.34 1.48 -26.26
C ALA A 177 -11.76 1.85 -26.72
N PRO A 178 -12.80 1.06 -26.37
CA PRO A 178 -12.75 -0.18 -25.60
C PRO A 178 -12.49 -1.44 -26.46
N ASP A 179 -12.40 -1.31 -27.78
CA ASP A 179 -12.38 -2.38 -28.78
C ASP A 179 -11.04 -3.12 -28.91
N PHE A 180 -10.61 -3.78 -27.83
CA PHE A 180 -9.48 -4.70 -27.84
C PHE A 180 -9.69 -5.87 -26.88
N TYR A 181 -8.86 -6.89 -27.02
CA TYR A 181 -8.92 -8.10 -26.17
C TYR A 181 -7.64 -8.23 -25.37
N LEU A 182 -7.78 -8.70 -24.12
CA LEU A 182 -6.65 -9.22 -23.36
C LEU A 182 -6.47 -10.69 -23.68
N ASN A 183 -5.24 -11.10 -23.96
CA ASN A 183 -4.90 -12.48 -24.24
C ASN A 183 -3.80 -12.97 -23.30
N HIS A 184 -3.94 -14.21 -22.81
CA HIS A 184 -2.98 -14.84 -21.93
C HIS A 184 -1.75 -15.38 -22.66
N ILE A 185 -0.56 -15.01 -22.20
CA ILE A 185 0.72 -15.57 -22.64
C ILE A 185 0.78 -17.07 -22.30
N HIS A 186 0.50 -17.42 -21.04
CA HIS A 186 0.27 -18.76 -20.54
C HIS A 186 -1.24 -19.00 -20.50
N SER A 187 -1.75 -19.79 -21.44
CA SER A 187 -3.18 -20.06 -21.61
C SER A 187 -3.83 -20.57 -20.32
N LYS A 188 -5.06 -20.10 -20.03
CA LYS A 188 -5.87 -20.59 -18.90
C LYS A 188 -6.08 -22.10 -18.88
N ALA A 189 -6.30 -22.71 -20.06
CA ALA A 189 -6.40 -24.16 -20.21
C ALA A 189 -5.16 -24.94 -19.74
N ASN A 190 -3.99 -24.28 -19.70
CA ASN A 190 -2.72 -24.85 -19.24
C ASN A 190 -2.33 -24.34 -17.83
N GLY A 191 -3.29 -23.85 -17.04
CA GLY A 191 -3.07 -23.38 -15.67
C GLY A 191 -2.47 -21.97 -15.55
N GLY A 192 -2.65 -21.11 -16.56
CA GLY A 192 -2.26 -19.70 -16.47
C GLY A 192 -3.19 -18.84 -15.61
N TYR A 193 -2.64 -17.85 -14.91
CA TYR A 193 -3.41 -16.91 -14.07
C TYR A 193 -3.75 -15.60 -14.79
N ASP A 194 -4.69 -14.81 -14.25
CA ASP A 194 -5.13 -13.52 -14.83
C ASP A 194 -4.23 -12.33 -14.47
N TRP A 195 -2.96 -12.63 -14.18
CA TRP A 195 -1.96 -11.64 -13.82
C TRP A 195 -1.63 -10.75 -15.02
N LYS A 196 -1.44 -9.45 -14.81
CA LYS A 196 -0.96 -8.45 -15.77
C LYS A 196 0.32 -8.88 -16.46
N SER A 197 1.22 -9.56 -15.75
CA SER A 197 2.42 -10.19 -16.31
C SER A 197 2.10 -11.31 -17.33
N ASN A 198 0.94 -11.95 -17.20
CA ASN A 198 0.45 -12.98 -18.11
C ASN A 198 -0.47 -12.44 -19.22
N LEU A 199 -0.84 -11.16 -19.20
CA LEU A 199 -1.83 -10.60 -20.13
C LEU A 199 -1.18 -9.62 -21.12
N VAL A 200 -1.56 -9.70 -22.39
CA VAL A 200 -1.18 -8.76 -23.45
C VAL A 200 -2.40 -8.27 -24.22
N SER A 201 -2.33 -7.06 -24.76
CA SER A 201 -3.35 -6.52 -25.65
C SER A 201 -3.30 -7.16 -27.04
N SER A 202 -4.47 -7.42 -27.60
CA SER A 202 -4.60 -8.17 -28.86
C SER A 202 -5.81 -7.71 -29.66
N CYS A 203 -5.70 -7.77 -30.98
CA CYS A 203 -6.85 -7.64 -31.87
C CYS A 203 -7.67 -8.95 -31.86
N ARG A 204 -8.95 -8.86 -32.25
CA ARG A 204 -9.85 -10.03 -32.31
C ARG A 204 -9.24 -11.19 -33.09
N THR A 205 -8.69 -10.91 -34.27
CA THR A 205 -8.12 -11.92 -35.16
C THR A 205 -6.97 -12.69 -34.52
N CYS A 206 -5.98 -12.00 -33.98
CA CYS A 206 -4.83 -12.65 -33.34
C CYS A 206 -5.23 -13.38 -32.06
N ASN A 207 -6.15 -12.82 -31.26
CA ASN A 207 -6.69 -13.46 -30.07
C ASN A 207 -7.34 -14.82 -30.40
N THR A 208 -8.18 -14.84 -31.44
CA THR A 208 -8.85 -16.07 -31.91
C THR A 208 -7.86 -17.06 -32.52
N VAL A 209 -6.92 -16.61 -33.36
CA VAL A 209 -5.91 -17.48 -33.99
C VAL A 209 -5.00 -18.13 -32.95
N LYS A 210 -4.65 -17.43 -31.87
CA LYS A 210 -3.82 -18.02 -30.83
C LYS A 210 -4.50 -19.20 -30.18
N ASN A 211 -5.73 -19.03 -29.73
CA ASN A 211 -6.39 -20.01 -28.90
C ASN A 211 -5.45 -20.53 -27.77
N ALA A 212 -5.10 -21.82 -27.77
CA ALA A 212 -4.17 -22.44 -26.83
C ALA A 212 -2.70 -22.46 -27.27
N ASP A 213 -2.38 -22.03 -28.49
CA ASP A 213 -1.01 -22.02 -29.01
C ASP A 213 -0.09 -21.05 -28.28
N SER A 214 1.23 -21.30 -28.40
CA SER A 214 2.23 -20.45 -27.78
C SER A 214 2.37 -19.09 -28.48
N VAL A 215 2.59 -18.03 -27.70
CA VAL A 215 2.83 -16.67 -28.23
C VAL A 215 3.99 -16.65 -29.24
N ASN A 216 5.05 -17.41 -28.98
CA ASN A 216 6.20 -17.52 -29.88
C ASN A 216 5.83 -18.04 -31.27
N ALA A 217 4.93 -19.02 -31.35
CA ALA A 217 4.49 -19.59 -32.62
C ALA A 217 3.78 -18.54 -33.49
N ILE A 218 2.98 -17.67 -32.86
CA ILE A 218 2.23 -16.63 -33.58
C ILE A 218 3.13 -15.51 -34.04
N LEU A 219 4.04 -15.03 -33.18
CA LEU A 219 5.01 -14.02 -33.58
C LEU A 219 5.85 -14.51 -34.77
N LEU A 220 6.31 -15.76 -34.74
CA LEU A 220 7.01 -16.38 -35.87
C LEU A 220 6.12 -16.53 -37.11
N SER A 221 4.85 -16.90 -36.95
CA SER A 221 3.89 -17.01 -38.05
C SER A 221 3.62 -15.65 -38.71
N ASN A 222 3.44 -14.60 -37.91
CA ASN A 222 3.22 -13.23 -38.38
C ASN A 222 4.47 -12.68 -39.09
N LEU A 223 5.67 -12.96 -38.57
CA LEU A 223 6.92 -12.64 -39.25
C LEU A 223 7.01 -13.33 -40.62
N LYS A 224 6.74 -14.65 -40.67
CA LYS A 224 6.75 -15.43 -41.93
C LYS A 224 5.73 -14.92 -42.95
N LYS A 225 4.59 -14.40 -42.49
CA LYS A 225 3.55 -13.79 -43.31
C LYS A 225 3.85 -12.33 -43.70
N GLY A 226 4.95 -11.75 -43.23
CA GLY A 226 5.31 -10.35 -43.47
C GLY A 226 4.38 -9.34 -42.78
N LEU A 227 3.64 -9.75 -41.75
CA LEU A 227 2.75 -8.87 -40.99
C LEU A 227 3.52 -7.98 -40.01
N ILE A 228 4.73 -8.39 -39.62
CA ILE A 228 5.66 -7.65 -38.77
C ILE A 228 7.07 -7.78 -39.34
N LEU A 229 7.90 -6.78 -39.08
CA LEU A 229 9.31 -6.73 -39.46
C LEU A 229 10.17 -7.57 -38.51
N ASN A 230 11.40 -7.89 -38.93
CA ASN A 230 12.34 -8.62 -38.07
C ASN A 230 12.70 -7.84 -36.80
N THR A 231 12.85 -6.52 -36.90
CA THR A 231 13.11 -5.64 -35.75
C THR A 231 11.95 -5.69 -34.75
N GLU A 232 10.72 -5.55 -35.25
CA GLU A 232 9.49 -5.64 -34.48
C GLU A 232 9.31 -7.00 -33.80
N TYR A 233 9.64 -8.09 -34.50
CA TYR A 233 9.65 -9.43 -33.93
C TYR A 233 10.63 -9.54 -32.75
N LEU A 234 11.86 -9.04 -32.89
CA LEU A 234 12.88 -9.08 -31.84
C LEU A 234 12.46 -8.24 -30.63
N GLU A 235 11.87 -7.06 -30.85
CA GLU A 235 11.33 -6.21 -29.79
C GLU A 235 10.21 -6.92 -29.01
N GLN A 236 9.25 -7.52 -29.71
CA GLN A 236 8.15 -8.22 -29.06
C GLN A 236 8.61 -9.49 -28.34
N LYS A 237 9.62 -10.18 -28.86
CA LYS A 237 10.26 -11.30 -28.18
C LYS A 237 10.94 -10.87 -26.89
N SER A 238 11.67 -9.75 -26.90
CA SER A 238 12.29 -9.20 -25.69
C SER A 238 11.24 -8.80 -24.65
N LYS A 239 10.13 -8.19 -25.06
CA LYS A 239 9.01 -7.87 -24.16
C LYS A 239 8.37 -9.13 -23.58
N LEU A 240 8.16 -10.15 -24.41
CA LEU A 240 7.62 -11.44 -23.97
C LEU A 240 8.49 -12.10 -22.90
N ASP A 241 9.82 -12.10 -23.08
CA ASP A 241 10.74 -12.71 -22.13
C ASP A 241 10.73 -11.98 -20.78
N LYS A 242 10.64 -10.64 -20.78
CA LYS A 242 10.45 -9.85 -19.56
C LYS A 242 9.16 -10.20 -18.83
N LEU A 243 8.04 -10.22 -19.54
CA LEU A 243 6.72 -10.56 -18.98
C LEU A 243 6.70 -11.98 -18.39
N LYS A 244 7.35 -12.94 -19.05
CA LYS A 244 7.51 -14.30 -18.51
C LYS A 244 8.36 -14.33 -17.25
N ALA A 245 9.45 -13.57 -17.20
CA ALA A 245 10.29 -13.49 -16.00
C ALA A 245 9.53 -12.87 -14.82
N GLU A 246 8.77 -11.80 -15.06
CA GLU A 246 7.87 -11.19 -14.08
C GLU A 246 6.81 -12.19 -13.61
N TYR A 247 6.18 -12.93 -14.53
CA TYR A 247 5.20 -13.97 -14.20
C TYR A 247 5.79 -15.07 -13.30
N GLN A 248 7.00 -15.56 -13.59
CA GLN A 248 7.65 -16.55 -12.73
C GLN A 248 8.00 -15.99 -11.36
N ASN A 249 8.48 -14.75 -11.29
CA ASN A 249 8.78 -14.08 -10.02
C ASN A 249 7.53 -13.97 -9.14
N VAL A 250 6.40 -13.53 -9.71
CA VAL A 250 5.11 -13.48 -9.01
C VAL A 250 4.68 -14.88 -8.56
N LYS A 251 4.82 -15.90 -9.44
CA LYS A 251 4.48 -17.28 -9.11
C LYS A 251 5.31 -17.85 -7.95
N GLU A 252 6.62 -17.58 -7.94
CA GLU A 252 7.55 -18.04 -6.89
C GLU A 252 7.30 -17.34 -5.56
N ASN A 253 6.98 -16.04 -5.58
CA ASN A 253 6.65 -15.29 -4.36
C ASN A 253 5.32 -15.71 -3.74
N LEU A 254 4.31 -16.04 -4.58
CA LEU A 254 3.02 -16.57 -4.11
C LEU A 254 3.11 -18.05 -3.67
N GLY A 255 4.00 -18.83 -4.28
CA GLY A 255 4.26 -20.23 -3.91
C GLY A 255 5.10 -20.42 -2.65
N ASN A 256 5.71 -19.35 -2.12
CA ASN A 256 6.51 -19.32 -0.89
C ASN A 256 5.79 -18.68 0.30
N ILE A 257 4.46 -18.60 0.26
CA ILE A 257 3.66 -18.22 1.43
C ILE A 257 3.49 -19.48 2.30
N PRO A 258 3.96 -19.50 3.56
CA PRO A 258 3.70 -20.60 4.48
C PRO A 258 2.21 -20.83 4.76
#